data_AF-P15579-F1
#
_entry.id   AF-P15579-F1
#
_cell.length_a   1.000
_cell.length_b   1.000
_cell.length_c   1.000
_cell.angle_alpha   90.00
_cell.angle_beta   90.00
_cell.angle_gamma   90.00
#
_symmetry.space_group_name_H-M   'P 1'
#
loop_
_entity.id
_entity.type
_entity.pdbx_description
1 polymer ?
#
loop_
_entity_poly.entity_id
_entity_poly.type
_entity_poly.pdbx_seq_one_letter_code
_entity_poly.pdbx_strand_id
1 'polypeptide(L)'
;MGSMTLLFFVEHVFIFCMIFWLLTWVAEYFFKSKNNKQKHQFYECGIRALSELNIQINLNFSIVCVFLILYDVEFIFMYPFFFNFFLVNAGAFLVFFVFLFFVFYSLVYDSVQNSLALQL
;
A
#
# COMPACT_ATOMS: atom_id res chain seq x y z
N MET A 1 -24.47 -25.52 3.06
CA MET A 1 -23.85 -25.25 1.73
C MET A 1 -22.71 -24.23 1.85
N GLY A 2 -22.89 -23.08 2.51
CA GLY A 2 -21.84 -22.05 2.66
C GLY A 2 -20.53 -22.48 3.36
N SER A 3 -20.60 -23.38 4.36
CA SER A 3 -19.39 -23.88 5.03
C SER A 3 -18.50 -24.71 4.10
N MET A 4 -19.10 -25.57 3.27
CA MET A 4 -18.37 -26.39 2.30
C MET A 4 -17.73 -25.53 1.20
N THR A 5 -18.43 -24.50 0.72
CA THR A 5 -17.87 -23.57 -0.28
C THR A 5 -16.67 -22.78 0.26
N LEU A 6 -16.71 -22.38 1.54
CA LEU A 6 -15.57 -21.73 2.19
C LEU A 6 -14.36 -22.66 2.33
N LEU A 7 -14.58 -23.93 2.68
CA LEU A 7 -13.51 -24.92 2.76
C LEU A 7 -12.85 -25.15 1.39
N PHE A 8 -13.64 -25.31 0.32
CA PHE A 8 -13.09 -25.41 -1.04
C PHE A 8 -12.32 -24.16 -1.44
N PHE A 9 -12.83 -22.96 -1.13
CA PHE A 9 -12.12 -21.72 -1.44
C PHE A 9 -10.76 -21.65 -0.73
N VAL A 10 -10.71 -21.95 0.56
CA VAL A 10 -9.47 -21.98 1.35
C VAL A 10 -8.51 -23.02 0.81
N GLU A 11 -8.98 -24.23 0.49
CA GLU A 11 -8.17 -25.29 -0.12
C GLU A 11 -7.54 -24.84 -1.44
N HIS A 12 -8.30 -24.22 -2.34
CA HIS A 12 -7.80 -23.76 -3.63
C HIS A 12 -6.76 -22.64 -3.48
N VAL A 13 -6.92 -21.73 -2.50
CA VAL A 13 -5.92 -20.71 -2.18
C VAL A 13 -4.62 -21.35 -1.69
N PHE A 14 -4.69 -22.34 -0.80
CA PHE A 14 -3.50 -23.07 -0.34
C PHE A 14 -2.79 -23.82 -1.48
N ILE A 15 -3.54 -24.50 -2.35
CA ILE A 15 -2.99 -25.20 -3.52
C ILE A 15 -2.31 -24.21 -4.46
N PHE A 16 -2.94 -23.07 -4.76
CA PHE A 16 -2.38 -22.04 -5.62
C PHE A 16 -1.07 -21.46 -5.06
N CYS A 17 -1.04 -21.11 -3.78
CA CYS A 17 0.17 -20.63 -3.10
C CYS A 17 1.30 -21.69 -3.13
N MET A 18 0.97 -22.95 -2.89
CA MET A 18 1.93 -24.05 -2.95
C MET A 18 2.49 -24.24 -4.36
N ILE A 19 1.65 -24.19 -5.40
CA ILE A 19 2.09 -24.28 -6.80
C ILE A 19 3.04 -23.14 -7.13
N PHE A 20 2.71 -21.89 -6.78
CA PHE A 20 3.57 -20.74 -7.04
C PHE A 20 4.92 -20.85 -6.31
N TRP A 21 4.90 -21.27 -5.04
CA TRP A 21 6.12 -21.50 -4.26
C TRP A 21 7.00 -22.62 -4.85
N LEU A 22 6.40 -23.70 -5.34
CA LEU A 22 7.13 -24.77 -6.01
C LEU A 22 7.70 -24.30 -7.35
N LEU A 23 6.94 -23.51 -8.11
CA LEU A 23 7.35 -22.99 -9.42
C LEU A 23 8.55 -22.05 -9.29
N THR A 24 8.59 -21.19 -8.27
CA THR A 24 9.74 -20.31 -8.02
C THR A 24 10.99 -21.10 -7.66
N TRP A 25 10.87 -22.14 -6.82
CA TRP A 25 11.98 -23.05 -6.50
C TRP A 25 12.50 -23.82 -7.72
N VAL A 26 11.60 -24.35 -8.55
CA VAL A 26 11.97 -25.04 -9.79
C VAL A 26 12.66 -24.07 -10.77
N ALA A 27 12.16 -22.83 -10.88
CA ALA A 27 12.78 -21.79 -11.70
C ALA A 27 14.19 -21.44 -11.21
N GLU A 28 14.39 -21.29 -9.90
CA GLU A 28 15.71 -21.06 -9.30
C GLU A 28 16.68 -22.23 -9.56
N TYR A 29 16.20 -23.47 -9.51
CA TYR A 29 17.03 -24.67 -9.79
C TYR A 29 17.51 -24.72 -11.25
N PHE A 30 16.63 -24.40 -12.21
CA PHE A 30 17.01 -24.36 -13.63
C PHE A 30 17.83 -23.11 -13.99
N PHE A 31 17.69 -22.02 -13.22
CA PHE A 31 18.44 -20.80 -13.47
C PHE A 31 19.90 -20.95 -13.04
N LYS A 32 20.79 -21.19 -14.01
CA LYS A 32 22.23 -21.21 -13.77
C LYS A 32 22.73 -19.79 -13.46
N SER A 33 22.88 -19.46 -12.18
CA SER A 33 23.51 -18.23 -11.72
C SER A 33 24.98 -18.19 -12.18
N LYS A 34 25.26 -17.48 -13.28
CA LYS A 34 26.63 -17.13 -13.67
C LYS A 34 27.06 -15.95 -12.81
N ASN A 35 27.88 -16.22 -11.79
CA ASN A 35 28.44 -15.24 -10.87
C ASN A 35 29.47 -14.33 -11.57
N ASN A 36 28.97 -13.38 -12.36
CA ASN A 36 29.78 -12.37 -13.02
C ASN A 36 29.77 -11.10 -12.15
N LYS A 37 30.93 -10.67 -11.65
CA LYS A 37 31.05 -9.46 -10.81
C LYS A 37 30.41 -8.22 -11.45
N GLN A 38 30.49 -8.09 -12.78
CA GLN A 38 29.86 -7.00 -13.53
C GLN A 38 28.33 -6.99 -13.48
N LYS A 39 27.68 -8.16 -13.32
CA LYS A 39 26.21 -8.25 -13.17
C LYS A 39 25.72 -7.77 -11.81
N HIS A 40 26.59 -7.75 -10.81
CA HIS A 40 26.28 -7.34 -9.44
C HIS A 40 26.61 -5.86 -9.18
N GLN A 41 27.20 -5.15 -10.15
CA GLN A 41 27.50 -3.72 -10.03
C GLN A 41 26.30 -2.87 -10.44
N PHE A 42 26.11 -1.73 -9.77
CA PHE A 42 25.11 -0.75 -10.15
C PHE A 42 25.40 -0.20 -11.55
N TYR A 43 24.34 0.09 -12.31
CA TYR A 43 24.45 0.70 -13.62
C TYR A 43 24.77 2.20 -13.48
N GLU A 44 25.94 2.62 -13.93
CA GLU A 44 26.37 4.03 -13.96
C GLU A 44 26.91 4.45 -15.33
N CYS A 45 26.24 4.06 -16.43
CA CYS A 45 26.61 4.44 -17.80
C CYS A 45 28.12 4.22 -18.14
N GLY A 46 28.75 3.19 -17.56
CA GLY A 46 30.15 2.82 -17.82
C GLY A 46 31.17 3.26 -16.75
N ILE A 47 30.75 3.96 -15.70
CA ILE A 47 31.60 4.36 -14.57
C ILE A 47 31.53 3.31 -13.45
N ARG A 48 32.56 3.23 -12.60
CA ARG A 48 32.56 2.36 -11.42
C ARG A 48 31.65 2.97 -10.36
N ALA A 49 30.68 2.17 -9.89
CA ALA A 49 29.73 2.55 -8.86
C ALA A 49 30.39 3.26 -7.67
N LEU A 50 29.96 4.49 -7.38
CA LEU A 50 30.34 5.19 -6.15
C LEU A 50 29.56 4.58 -4.98
N SER A 51 30.27 4.14 -3.94
CA SER A 51 29.64 3.48 -2.77
C SER A 51 28.92 4.44 -1.82
N GLU A 52 29.16 5.75 -1.93
CA GLU A 52 28.72 6.74 -0.96
C GLU A 52 27.89 7.83 -1.62
N LEU A 53 26.61 7.52 -1.86
CA LEU A 53 25.61 8.51 -2.24
C LEU A 53 24.91 9.00 -0.97
N ASN A 54 25.28 10.18 -0.47
CA ASN A 54 24.49 10.86 0.53
C ASN A 54 23.32 11.58 -0.15
N ILE A 55 22.23 10.84 -0.34
CA ILE A 55 21.05 11.33 -1.06
C ILE A 55 20.25 12.23 -0.13
N GLN A 56 20.12 13.50 -0.49
CA GLN A 56 19.22 14.42 0.19
C GLN A 56 17.80 14.18 -0.31
N ILE A 57 16.98 13.51 0.51
CA ILE A 57 15.57 13.26 0.21
C ILE A 57 14.78 14.47 0.70
N ASN A 58 13.89 15.00 -0.16
CA ASN A 58 13.00 16.09 0.22
C ASN A 58 11.98 15.61 1.28
N LEU A 59 11.78 16.39 2.34
CA LEU A 59 10.82 16.08 3.42
C LEU A 59 9.38 15.91 2.90
N ASN A 60 9.06 16.53 1.76
CA ASN A 60 7.75 16.39 1.10
C ASN A 60 7.34 14.93 0.89
N PHE A 61 8.27 14.04 0.54
CA PHE A 61 7.95 12.61 0.37
C PHE A 61 7.47 11.97 1.67
N SER A 62 8.12 12.28 2.79
CA SER A 62 7.71 11.78 4.11
C SER A 62 6.34 12.33 4.52
N ILE A 63 6.07 13.59 4.20
CA ILE A 63 4.78 14.24 4.48
C ILE A 63 3.64 13.57 3.71
N VAL A 64 3.84 13.25 2.42
CA VAL A 64 2.85 12.48 1.62
C VAL A 64 2.56 11.13 2.27
N CYS A 65 3.58 10.41 2.74
CA CYS A 65 3.39 9.12 3.40
C CYS A 65 2.56 9.23 4.68
N VAL A 66 2.83 10.23 5.52
CA VAL A 66 2.07 10.45 6.75
C VAL A 66 0.62 10.80 6.46
N PHE A 67 0.36 11.68 5.48
CA PHE A 67 -1.00 12.01 5.07
C PHE A 67 -1.76 10.81 4.51
N LEU A 68 -1.12 9.98 3.68
CA LEU A 68 -1.74 8.75 3.16
C LEU A 68 -2.18 7.82 4.29
N ILE A 69 -1.33 7.61 5.30
CA ILE A 69 -1.67 6.80 6.47
C ILE A 69 -2.83 7.43 7.26
N LEU A 70 -2.83 8.75 7.43
CA LEU A 70 -3.88 9.46 8.15
C LEU A 70 -5.24 9.31 7.45
N TYR A 71 -5.30 9.56 6.14
CA TYR A 71 -6.53 9.39 5.35
C TYR A 71 -7.01 7.93 5.34
N ASP A 72 -6.11 6.95 5.25
CA ASP A 72 -6.48 5.53 5.33
C ASP A 72 -7.15 5.19 6.67
N VAL A 73 -6.66 5.75 7.78
CA VAL A 73 -7.24 5.57 9.11
C VAL A 73 -8.63 6.23 9.21
N GLU A 74 -8.81 7.41 8.62
CA GLU A 74 -10.12 8.07 8.56
C GLU A 74 -11.15 7.23 7.80
N PHE A 75 -10.77 6.59 6.69
CA PHE A 75 -11.64 5.68 5.95
C PHE A 75 -12.03 4.46 6.77
N ILE A 76 -11.12 3.90 7.57
CA ILE A 76 -11.42 2.79 8.50
C ILE A 76 -12.50 3.20 9.50
N PHE A 77 -12.47 4.44 10.02
CA PHE A 77 -13.51 4.93 10.93
C PHE A 77 -14.88 5.10 10.26
N MET A 78 -14.93 5.35 8.95
CA MET A 78 -16.19 5.42 8.21
C MET A 78 -16.82 4.05 7.94
N TYR A 79 -16.01 2.99 7.89
CA TYR A 79 -16.44 1.63 7.59
C TYR A 79 -17.67 1.18 8.43
N PRO A 80 -17.66 1.18 9.78
CA PRO A 80 -18.80 0.72 10.57
C PRO A 80 -20.10 1.48 10.29
N PHE A 81 -20.01 2.76 9.91
CA PHE A 81 -21.17 3.57 9.56
C PHE A 81 -21.78 3.13 8.22
N PHE A 82 -20.95 2.91 7.19
CA PHE A 82 -21.45 2.49 5.88
C PHE A 82 -22.13 1.12 5.92
N PHE A 83 -21.62 0.18 6.71
CA PHE A 83 -22.21 -1.16 6.83
C PHE A 83 -23.45 -1.22 7.72
N ASN A 84 -23.64 -0.26 8.64
CA ASN A 84 -24.78 -0.23 9.55
C ASN A 84 -25.74 0.94 9.31
N PHE A 85 -25.67 1.60 8.14
CA PHE A 85 -26.40 2.85 7.85
C PHE A 85 -27.89 2.81 8.24
N PHE A 86 -28.57 1.68 8.00
CA PHE A 86 -29.99 1.50 8.32
C PHE A 86 -30.33 1.41 9.81
N LEU A 87 -29.34 1.13 10.67
CA LEU A 87 -29.51 0.95 12.11
C LEU A 87 -29.14 2.22 12.91
N VAL A 88 -28.73 3.30 12.22
CA VAL A 88 -28.20 4.50 12.87
C VAL A 88 -29.32 5.46 13.26
N ASN A 89 -29.33 5.91 14.52
CA ASN A 89 -30.21 6.97 14.99
C ASN A 89 -29.84 8.34 14.38
N ALA A 90 -30.80 9.27 14.28
CA ALA A 90 -30.56 10.61 13.72
C ALA A 90 -29.38 11.37 14.37
N GLY A 91 -29.15 11.18 15.68
CA GLY A 91 -28.00 11.79 16.36
C GLY A 91 -26.64 11.27 15.88
N ALA A 92 -26.51 9.97 15.63
CA ALA A 92 -25.28 9.38 15.13
C ALA A 92 -25.04 9.72 13.64
N PHE A 93 -26.10 9.92 12.87
CA PHE A 93 -26.01 10.48 11.51
C PHE A 93 -25.41 11.89 11.52
N LEU A 94 -25.85 12.77 12.44
CA LEU A 94 -25.29 14.12 12.58
C LEU A 94 -23.78 14.08 12.90
N VAL A 95 -23.37 13.22 13.84
CA VAL A 95 -21.95 13.04 14.20
C VAL A 95 -21.12 12.60 12.99
N PHE A 96 -21.64 11.66 12.19
CA PHE A 96 -20.97 11.23 10.98
C PHE A 96 -20.82 12.35 9.94
N PHE A 97 -21.86 13.18 9.75
CA PHE A 97 -21.76 14.35 8.86
C PHE A 97 -20.74 15.37 9.33
N VAL A 98 -20.65 15.62 10.63
CA VAL A 98 -19.60 16.49 11.21
C VAL A 98 -18.21 15.89 10.97
N PHE A 99 -18.04 14.58 11.17
CA PHE A 99 -16.79 13.90 10.87
C PHE A 99 -16.40 14.03 9.38
N LEU A 100 -17.32 13.75 8.45
CA LEU A 100 -17.10 13.93 7.01
C LEU A 100 -16.72 15.37 6.65
N PHE A 101 -17.34 16.36 7.30
CA PHE A 101 -16.98 17.76 7.08
C PHE A 101 -15.53 18.05 7.47
N PHE A 102 -15.05 17.52 8.60
CA PHE A 102 -13.65 17.67 9.01
C PHE A 102 -12.68 16.96 8.06
N VAL A 103 -12.99 15.74 7.63
CA VAL A 103 -12.16 15.01 6.64
C VAL A 103 -12.06 15.78 5.33
N PHE A 104 -13.19 16.28 4.83
CA PHE A 104 -13.20 17.08 3.60
C PHE A 104 -12.44 18.40 3.77
N TYR A 105 -12.59 19.06 4.92
CA TYR A 105 -11.84 20.28 5.24
C TYR A 105 -10.33 20.02 5.27
N SER A 106 -9.90 18.90 5.88
CA SER A 106 -8.50 18.47 5.87
C SER A 106 -7.99 18.25 4.45
N LEU A 107 -8.76 17.55 3.60
CA LEU A 107 -8.39 17.29 2.21
C LEU A 107 -8.22 18.57 1.39
N VAL A 108 -9.13 19.53 1.56
CA VAL A 108 -9.04 20.84 0.91
C VAL A 108 -7.81 21.60 1.40
N TYR A 109 -7.57 21.63 2.72
CA TYR A 109 -6.41 22.29 3.30
C TYR A 109 -5.09 21.73 2.75
N ASP A 110 -4.94 20.41 2.73
CA ASP A 110 -3.74 19.73 2.22
C ASP A 110 -3.52 19.99 0.72
N SER A 111 -4.61 19.99 -0.07
CA SER A 111 -4.56 20.30 -1.50
C SER A 111 -4.07 21.71 -1.76
N VAL A 112 -4.47 22.68 -0.93
CA VAL A 112 -4.02 24.08 -1.04
C VAL A 112 -2.55 24.23 -0.64
N GLN A 113 -2.06 23.45 0.33
CA GLN A 113 -0.66 23.51 0.75
C GLN A 113 0.32 22.83 -0.20
N ASN A 114 -0.18 22.21 -1.27
CA ASN A 114 0.62 21.46 -2.23
C ASN A 114 1.47 20.35 -1.55
N SER A 115 1.06 19.91 -0.35
CA SER A 115 1.76 18.88 0.42
C SER A 115 1.70 17.53 -0.28
N LEU A 116 0.64 17.30 -1.06
CA LEU A 116 0.38 16.11 -1.87
C LEU A 116 1.04 16.14 -3.25
N ALA A 117 1.48 17.31 -3.73
CA ALA A 117 2.14 17.39 -5.02
C ALA A 117 3.57 16.88 -4.89
N LEU A 118 3.77 15.65 -5.34
CA LEU A 118 5.10 15.09 -5.53
C LEU A 118 5.82 15.96 -6.58
N GLN A 119 6.75 16.79 -6.10
CA GLN A 119 7.69 17.53 -6.93
C GLN A 119 8.68 16.53 -7.55
N LEU A 120 8.24 15.86 -8.61
CA LEU A 120 9.11 15.13 -9.54
C LEU A 120 9.84 16.11 -10.46
#